data_AF-A0A5B7JMI2-F1
#
_entry.id   AF-A0A5B7JMI2-F1
#
_cell.length_a   1.000
_cell.length_b   1.000
_cell.length_c   1.000
_cell.angle_alpha   90.00
_cell.angle_beta   90.00
_cell.angle_gamma   90.00
#
_symmetry.space_group_name_H-M   'P 1'
#
loop_
_entity.id
_entity.type
_entity.pdbx_description
1 polymer ?
#
loop_
_entity_poly.entity_id
_entity_poly.type
_entity_poly.pdbx_seq_one_letter_code
_entity_poly.pdbx_strand_id
1 'polypeptide(L)'
;MPYLPLMPCVCVFGTVPCSVPETSHGRYTFNGVQVPERATIGHAEVVEFSCSHGYNVLGNPTLRCWYGEWTVTGARPECQPGESLHASHS
;
A
#
# COMPACT_ATOMS: atom_id res chain seq x y z
N MET A 1 -5.06 29.96 36.52
CA MET A 1 -3.65 29.75 36.14
C MET A 1 -3.61 28.63 35.11
N PRO A 2 -3.06 28.87 33.91
CA PRO A 2 -3.23 28.05 32.73
C PRO A 2 -2.16 26.94 32.65
N TYR A 3 -2.58 25.68 32.60
CA TYR A 3 -1.72 24.58 32.19
C TYR A 3 -2.44 23.75 31.13
N LEU A 4 -2.60 24.37 29.95
CA LEU A 4 -2.74 23.60 28.72
C LEU A 4 -1.30 23.20 28.33
N PRO A 5 -0.92 21.92 28.35
CA PRO A 5 0.44 21.53 28.03
C PRO A 5 0.73 21.99 26.60
N LEU A 6 1.81 22.75 26.44
CA LEU A 6 2.42 23.07 25.16
C LEU A 6 2.44 21.78 24.33
N MET A 7 1.51 21.64 23.38
CA MET A 7 1.75 20.81 22.23
C MET A 7 2.88 21.55 21.51
N PRO A 8 4.12 21.05 21.50
CA PRO A 8 5.05 21.61 20.55
C PRO A 8 4.44 21.28 19.18
N CYS A 9 4.12 22.30 18.39
CA CYS A 9 3.89 22.14 16.95
C CYS A 9 5.20 21.64 16.35
N VAL A 10 5.59 20.40 16.63
CA VAL A 10 6.71 19.77 15.97
C VAL A 10 6.20 19.37 14.60
N CYS A 11 6.21 20.33 13.67
CA CYS A 11 6.54 20.00 12.30
C CYS A 11 8.02 19.58 12.29
N VAL A 12 8.35 18.42 12.90
CA VAL A 12 9.60 17.73 12.55
C VAL A 12 9.51 17.55 11.05
N PHE A 13 10.51 17.95 10.27
CA PHE A 13 10.56 17.78 8.82
C PHE A 13 10.04 16.38 8.42
N GLY A 14 8.76 16.33 8.02
CA GLY A 14 7.86 15.27 8.45
C GLY A 14 7.91 14.06 7.56
N THR A 15 8.49 12.97 8.05
CA THR A 15 8.30 11.66 7.47
C THR A 15 6.84 11.24 7.65
N VAL A 16 6.00 11.57 6.67
CA VAL A 16 4.58 11.20 6.68
C VAL A 16 4.45 9.71 6.39
N PRO A 17 3.74 8.94 7.23
CA PRO A 17 3.46 7.54 6.95
C PRO A 17 2.44 7.41 5.81
N CYS A 18 2.53 6.33 5.04
CA CYS A 18 1.61 6.07 3.95
C CYS A 18 0.44 5.21 4.42
N SER A 19 -0.78 5.57 4.06
CA SER A 19 -1.96 4.75 4.30
C SER A 19 -2.10 3.68 3.22
N VAL A 20 -2.24 2.42 3.62
CA VAL A 20 -2.53 1.30 2.71
C VAL A 20 -3.89 1.55 2.05
N PRO A 21 -3.96 1.65 0.71
CA PRO A 21 -5.22 1.87 0.01
C PRO A 21 -6.09 0.61 0.04
N GLU A 22 -7.40 0.81 -0.10
CA GLU A 22 -8.37 -0.28 -0.26
C GLU A 22 -8.29 -0.76 -1.72
N THR A 23 -8.11 -2.06 -1.94
CA THR A 23 -7.92 -2.61 -3.29
C THR A 23 -8.76 -3.84 -3.54
N SER A 24 -9.53 -3.84 -4.63
CA SER A 24 -10.31 -4.99 -5.06
C SER A 24 -9.39 -6.17 -5.37
N HIS A 25 -9.47 -7.24 -4.57
CA HIS A 25 -8.68 -8.47 -4.73
C HIS A 25 -7.16 -8.31 -4.56
N GLY A 26 -6.70 -7.13 -4.13
CA GLY A 26 -5.31 -6.84 -3.83
C GLY A 26 -5.03 -6.94 -2.33
N ARG A 27 -3.82 -7.35 -1.99
CA ARG A 27 -3.39 -7.46 -0.60
C ARG A 27 -1.94 -7.04 -0.44
N TYR A 28 -1.72 -6.21 0.55
CA TYR A 28 -0.41 -5.66 0.90
C TYR A 28 0.25 -6.51 1.99
N THR A 29 1.54 -6.75 1.83
CA THR A 29 2.36 -7.53 2.75
C THR A 29 3.57 -6.70 3.16
N PHE A 30 3.80 -6.54 4.46
CA PHE A 30 4.96 -5.85 5.02
C PHE A 30 5.82 -6.86 5.78
N ASN A 31 7.10 -7.01 5.40
CA ASN A 31 8.01 -8.00 6.00
C ASN A 31 7.45 -9.43 6.04
N GLY A 32 6.71 -9.83 5.00
CA GLY A 32 6.05 -11.14 4.92
C GLY A 32 4.73 -11.28 5.70
N VAL A 33 4.27 -10.22 6.37
CA VAL A 33 3.01 -10.20 7.13
C VAL A 33 1.94 -9.40 6.38
N GLN A 34 0.74 -9.96 6.23
CA GLN A 34 -0.38 -9.26 5.60
C GLN A 34 -0.82 -8.07 6.46
N VAL A 35 -0.85 -6.88 5.86
CA VAL A 35 -1.31 -5.66 6.53
C VAL A 35 -2.76 -5.37 6.14
N PRO A 36 -3.61 -4.95 7.09
CA PRO A 36 -4.99 -4.60 6.79
C PRO A 36 -5.05 -3.33 5.94
N GLU A 37 -6.15 -3.17 5.22
CA GLU A 37 -6.45 -1.93 4.50
C GLU A 37 -6.52 -0.77 5.49
N ARG A 38 -6.10 0.43 5.05
CA ARG A 38 -5.99 1.64 5.88
C ARG A 38 -4.95 1.56 7.00
N ALA A 39 -4.15 0.50 7.08
CA ALA A 39 -2.97 0.47 7.93
C ALA A 39 -1.98 1.58 7.52
N THR A 40 -1.20 2.07 8.48
CA THR A 40 -0.17 3.09 8.25
C THR A 40 1.20 2.45 8.19
N ILE A 41 1.94 2.72 7.12
CA ILE A 41 3.28 2.22 6.88
C ILE A 41 4.28 3.37 6.99
N GLY A 42 5.40 3.13 7.69
CA GLY A 42 6.42 4.14 7.94
C GLY A 42 7.04 4.68 6.65
N HIS A 43 7.60 5.88 6.72
CA HIS A 43 8.41 6.41 5.62
C HIS A 43 9.61 5.50 5.31
N ALA A 44 9.96 5.40 4.04
CA ALA A 44 11.04 4.57 3.50
C ALA A 44 10.81 3.05 3.62
N GLU A 45 9.71 2.62 4.23
CA GLU A 45 9.30 1.22 4.27
C GLU A 45 8.78 0.74 2.92
N VAL A 46 8.93 -0.56 2.69
CA VAL A 46 8.56 -1.22 1.43
C VAL A 46 7.52 -2.29 1.70
N VAL A 47 6.45 -2.28 0.91
CA VAL A 47 5.40 -3.30 0.94
C VAL A 47 5.32 -4.02 -0.39
N GLU A 48 4.89 -5.27 -0.33
CA GLU A 48 4.67 -6.12 -1.49
C GLU A 48 3.17 -6.29 -1.73
N PHE A 49 2.75 -6.08 -2.97
CA PHE A 49 1.39 -6.22 -3.44
C PHE A 49 1.19 -7.58 -4.09
N SER A 50 0.17 -8.29 -3.63
CA SER A 50 -0.20 -9.61 -4.10
C SER A 50 -1.69 -9.64 -4.41
N CYS A 51 -2.08 -10.34 -5.47
CA CYS A 51 -3.50 -10.53 -5.78
C CYS A 51 -4.05 -11.81 -5.16
N SER A 52 -5.36 -11.87 -4.96
CA SER A 52 -6.05 -13.09 -4.57
C SER A 52 -5.95 -14.17 -5.65
N HIS A 53 -6.25 -15.41 -5.28
CA HIS A 53 -6.25 -16.53 -6.21
C HIS A 53 -7.12 -16.24 -7.45
N GLY A 54 -6.62 -16.59 -8.64
CA GLY A 54 -7.28 -16.32 -9.92
C GLY A 54 -7.03 -14.92 -10.50
N TYR A 55 -6.26 -14.07 -9.81
CA TYR A 55 -5.83 -12.77 -10.31
C TYR A 55 -4.30 -12.74 -10.42
N ASN A 56 -3.80 -12.06 -11.44
CA ASN A 56 -2.38 -11.80 -11.64
C ASN A 56 -2.08 -10.33 -11.37
N VAL A 57 -0.93 -10.09 -10.74
CA VAL A 57 -0.41 -8.73 -10.55
C VAL A 57 0.15 -8.24 -11.88
N LEU A 58 -0.39 -7.15 -12.40
CA LEU A 58 0.19 -6.40 -13.50
C LEU A 58 0.98 -5.22 -12.98
N GLY A 59 2.21 -5.04 -13.47
CA GLY A 59 3.09 -3.96 -13.03
C GLY A 59 4.07 -4.42 -11.94
N ASN A 60 4.59 -3.49 -11.15
CA ASN A 60 5.56 -3.80 -10.11
C ASN A 60 4.86 -4.06 -8.76
N PRO A 61 4.98 -5.27 -8.17
CA PRO A 61 4.37 -5.58 -6.89
C PRO A 61 5.02 -4.82 -5.73
N THR A 62 6.19 -4.22 -5.91
CA THR A 62 6.91 -3.55 -4.83
C THR A 62 6.57 -2.06 -4.76
N LEU A 63 6.00 -1.60 -3.64
CA LEU A 63 5.74 -0.18 -3.39
C LEU A 63 6.57 0.30 -2.19
N ARG A 64 7.13 1.50 -2.30
CA ARG A 64 7.88 2.15 -1.23
C ARG A 64 7.16 3.40 -0.75
N CYS A 65 6.97 3.52 0.56
CA CYS A 65 6.39 4.71 1.14
C CYS A 65 7.38 5.88 1.13
N TRP A 66 6.99 7.02 0.56
CA TRP A 66 7.82 8.20 0.42
C TRP A 66 7.01 9.44 0.80
N TYR A 67 7.31 10.04 1.96
CA TYR A 67 6.63 11.24 2.48
C TYR A 67 5.09 11.22 2.34
N GLY A 68 4.46 10.10 2.70
CA GLY A 68 3.00 9.93 2.67
C GLY A 68 2.44 9.43 1.33
N GLU A 69 3.29 9.30 0.31
CA GLU A 69 2.90 8.81 -1.01
C GLU A 69 3.54 7.45 -1.33
N TRP A 70 2.78 6.58 -1.98
CA TRP A 70 3.27 5.30 -2.45
C TRP A 70 4.03 5.45 -3.77
N THR A 71 5.35 5.27 -3.71
CA THR A 71 6.22 5.28 -4.88
C THR A 71 6.43 3.87 -5.41
N VAL A 72 6.31 3.70 -6.72
CA VAL A 72 6.50 2.42 -7.41
C VAL A 72 7.54 2.59 -8.52
N THR A 73 8.42 1.62 -8.67
CA THR A 73 9.36 1.59 -9.80
C THR A 73 8.64 1.00 -11.01
N GLY A 74 8.28 1.81 -12.00
CA GLY A 74 7.57 1.37 -13.20
C GLY A 74 6.05 1.57 -13.11
N ALA A 75 5.27 0.59 -13.56
CA ALA A 75 3.81 0.66 -13.54
C ALA A 75 3.26 0.29 -12.15
N ARG A 76 2.21 1.01 -11.73
CA ARG A 76 1.48 0.74 -10.48
C ARG A 76 0.85 -0.65 -10.52
N PRO A 77 0.93 -1.44 -9.44
CA PRO A 77 0.40 -2.78 -9.46
C PRO A 77 -1.13 -2.76 -9.48
N GLU A 78 -1.71 -3.61 -10.33
CA GLU A 78 -3.14 -3.77 -10.45
C GLU A 78 -3.49 -5.25 -10.60
N CYS A 79 -4.62 -5.68 -10.03
CA CYS A 79 -5.07 -7.06 -10.14
C CYS A 79 -5.93 -7.23 -11.38
N GLN A 80 -5.44 -8.00 -12.34
CA GLN A 80 -6.26 -8.43 -13.47
C GLN A 80 -6.65 -9.89 -13.32
N PRO A 81 -7.88 -10.27 -13.74
CA PRO A 81 -8.27 -11.68 -13.77
C PRO A 81 -7.25 -12.42 -14.61
N GLY A 82 -6.61 -13.42 -14.01
CA GLY A 82 -5.66 -14.27 -14.70
C GLY A 82 -6.43 -15.02 -15.77
N GLU A 83 -6.11 -14.73 -17.03
CA GLU A 83 -6.79 -15.25 -18.21
C GLU A 83 -6.82 -16.78 -18.18
N SER A 84 -7.85 -17.30 -17.53
CA SER A 84 -8.17 -18.72 -17.40
C SER A 84 -9.68 -18.97 -17.32
N LEU A 85 -10.50 -17.90 -17.40
CA LEU A 85 -11.97 -17.99 -17.43
C LEU A 85 -12.60 -17.26 -18.62
N HIS A 86 -11.82 -16.88 -19.64
CA HIS A 86 -12.37 -16.54 -20.96
C HIS A 86 -12.20 -17.71 -21.96
N ALA A 87 -12.27 -18.94 -21.47
CA ALA A 87 -12.42 -20.15 -22.28
C ALA A 87 -13.81 -20.79 -22.06
N SER A 88 -14.85 -19.97 -22.02
CA SER A 88 -16.24 -20.45 -22.12
C SER A 88 -17.18 -19.29 -22.42
N HIS A 89 -17.11 -18.76 -23.63
CA HIS A 89 -18.32 -18.20 -24.25
C HIS A 89 -18.65 -19.11 -25.44
N SER A 90 -19.88 -19.62 -25.38
CA SER A 90 -20.48 -20.72 -26.15
C SER A 90 -20.46 -20.54 -27.67
#